data_AF-A0A953AUW0-F1
#
_entry.id   AF-A0A953AUW0-F1
#
_cell.length_a   1.000
_cell.length_b   1.000
_cell.length_c   1.000
_cell.angle_alpha   90.00
_cell.angle_beta   90.00
_cell.angle_gamma   90.00
#
_symmetry.space_group_name_H-M   'P 1'
#
loop_
_entity.id
_entity.type
_entity.pdbx_description
1 polymer ?
#
loop_
_entity_poly.entity_id
_entity_poly.type
_entity_poly.pdbx_seq_one_letter_code
_entity_poly.pdbx_strand_id
1 'polypeptide(L)'
;MRARKFLAGASGLSLLGLLAFGAAQPAGAAESITLPTRHWSFEGFFGTYDRAALQRGFEVYRQVCSACHSLNMIAFRNLGPDGLGLSDDEVKAIAASYQVTDGPNDQGEMFQRPGKPSDYIPPPFPNEQAARAANNGALPPDLSLIAKAREGGADYIHALLTGFVEPPADFKVLEGMHYNAYFPGHQIAMPPPLSDGAVTYADGTPATVDQMASDVAQFLTWTAEPKLENRKQTGVGVVLFLVVLTGMLYATKRKVWAALH
;
A
#
# COMPACT_ATOMS: atom_id res chain seq x y z
N MET A 1 37.61 23.89 -56.23
CA MET A 1 37.17 24.03 -54.82
C MET A 1 35.67 23.76 -54.75
N ARG A 2 35.28 22.79 -53.91
CA ARG A 2 33.92 22.40 -53.48
C ARG A 2 32.98 21.66 -54.46
N ALA A 3 32.69 20.43 -54.04
CA ALA A 3 31.85 19.41 -54.63
C ALA A 3 30.36 19.59 -54.31
N ARG A 4 29.49 18.88 -55.06
CA ARG A 4 28.71 17.72 -54.56
C ARG A 4 27.78 17.18 -55.67
N LYS A 5 28.02 15.95 -56.10
CA LYS A 5 27.07 15.11 -56.84
C LYS A 5 26.58 13.98 -55.93
N PHE A 6 25.32 13.64 -56.12
CA PHE A 6 24.48 12.78 -55.30
C PHE A 6 24.83 11.29 -55.36
N LEU A 7 24.56 10.64 -54.22
CA LEU A 7 24.11 9.26 -53.96
C LEU A 7 24.17 8.21 -55.08
N ALA A 8 24.79 7.07 -54.77
CA ALA A 8 24.10 5.78 -54.65
C ALA A 8 25.09 4.73 -54.11
N GLY A 9 24.92 4.31 -52.86
CA GLY A 9 25.62 3.19 -52.27
C GLY A 9 24.63 2.09 -51.96
N ALA A 10 24.62 1.03 -52.77
CA ALA A 10 24.00 -0.25 -52.45
C ALA A 10 25.04 -1.32 -52.73
N SER A 11 25.61 -1.89 -51.67
CA SER A 11 26.41 -3.12 -51.74
C SER A 11 26.29 -3.81 -50.40
N GLY A 12 25.73 -5.01 -50.45
CA GLY A 12 25.28 -5.77 -49.29
C GLY A 12 26.39 -6.31 -48.42
N LEU A 13 25.98 -6.76 -47.24
CA LEU A 13 26.74 -7.71 -46.44
C LEU A 13 25.75 -8.64 -45.75
N SER A 14 25.63 -9.85 -46.32
CA SER A 14 25.06 -11.00 -45.65
C SER A 14 26.10 -11.54 -44.66
N LEU A 15 25.75 -11.57 -43.38
CA LEU A 15 26.33 -12.52 -42.42
C LEU A 15 25.22 -12.97 -41.46
N LEU A 16 24.75 -14.20 -41.70
CA LEU A 16 23.98 -14.99 -40.75
C LEU A 16 24.84 -15.27 -39.52
N GLY A 17 24.49 -14.68 -38.39
CA GLY A 17 24.85 -15.17 -37.06
C GLY A 17 23.58 -15.66 -36.38
N LEU A 18 23.29 -16.96 -36.48
CA LEU A 18 22.26 -17.59 -35.64
C LEU A 18 22.81 -17.67 -34.20
N LEU A 19 22.48 -16.65 -33.39
CA LEU A 19 22.50 -16.77 -31.94
C LEU A 19 21.28 -17.59 -31.54
N ALA A 20 21.51 -18.84 -31.13
CA ALA A 20 20.50 -19.65 -30.47
C ALA A 20 20.18 -19.00 -29.11
N PHE A 21 19.20 -18.10 -29.11
CA PHE A 21 18.48 -17.73 -27.89
C PHE A 21 17.74 -19.00 -27.44
N GLY A 22 18.26 -19.64 -26.38
CA GLY A 22 17.48 -20.60 -25.63
C GLY A 22 16.17 -19.92 -25.23
N ALA A 23 15.05 -20.46 -25.70
CA ALA A 23 13.74 -20.02 -25.27
C ALA A 23 13.63 -20.28 -23.77
N ALA A 24 13.85 -19.25 -22.97
CA ALA A 24 13.27 -19.19 -21.64
C ALA A 24 11.76 -19.34 -21.87
N GLN A 25 11.21 -20.48 -21.46
CA GLN A 25 9.76 -20.64 -21.42
C GLN A 25 9.20 -19.48 -20.60
N PRO A 26 8.15 -18.79 -21.05
CA PRO A 26 7.46 -17.87 -20.18
C PRO A 26 6.99 -18.68 -18.99
N ALA A 27 7.49 -18.33 -17.79
CA ALA A 27 6.80 -18.67 -16.55
C ALA A 27 5.33 -18.34 -16.77
N GLY A 28 4.45 -19.31 -16.46
CA GLY A 28 3.02 -19.25 -16.80
C GLY A 28 2.47 -17.85 -16.57
N ALA A 29 1.81 -17.30 -17.59
CA ALA A 29 1.11 -16.03 -17.47
C ALA A 29 0.29 -16.08 -16.18
N ALA A 30 0.60 -15.19 -15.24
CA ALA A 30 -0.14 -15.09 -14.00
C ALA A 30 -1.61 -14.99 -14.38
N GLU A 31 -2.41 -15.96 -13.93
CA GLU A 31 -3.85 -15.93 -14.10
C GLU A 31 -4.35 -14.55 -13.64
N SER A 32 -5.14 -13.88 -14.47
CA SER A 32 -5.64 -12.55 -14.13
C SER A 32 -6.67 -12.70 -13.01
N ILE A 33 -6.23 -12.56 -11.77
CA ILE A 33 -7.09 -12.60 -10.58
C ILE A 33 -8.05 -11.41 -10.66
N THR A 34 -9.35 -11.70 -10.74
CA THR A 34 -10.38 -10.66 -10.73
C THR A 34 -10.73 -10.34 -9.28
N LEU A 35 -10.46 -9.10 -8.86
CA LEU A 35 -10.79 -8.63 -7.52
C LEU A 35 -12.26 -8.18 -7.45
N PRO A 36 -13.00 -8.53 -6.39
CA PRO A 36 -14.29 -7.92 -6.11
C PRO A 36 -14.10 -6.41 -5.92
N THR A 37 -14.84 -5.61 -6.67
CA THR A 37 -14.84 -4.16 -6.48
C THR A 37 -15.67 -3.81 -5.26
N ARG A 38 -15.17 -2.88 -4.45
CA ARG A 38 -15.91 -2.31 -3.32
C ARG A 38 -16.09 -0.81 -3.50
N HIS A 39 -17.03 -0.27 -2.74
CA HIS A 39 -17.20 1.17 -2.61
C HIS A 39 -16.55 1.64 -1.32
N TRP A 40 -15.58 2.55 -1.44
CA TRP A 40 -14.88 3.11 -0.30
C TRP A 40 -15.25 4.58 -0.09
N SER A 41 -15.28 5.00 1.17
CA SER A 41 -15.58 6.40 1.57
C SER A 41 -14.64 7.42 0.89
N PHE A 42 -13.39 7.02 0.66
CA PHE A 42 -12.34 7.82 0.05
C PHE A 42 -12.31 7.74 -1.48
N GLU A 43 -13.31 7.19 -2.16
CA GLU A 43 -13.35 7.15 -3.62
C GLU A 43 -13.84 8.47 -4.25
N GLY A 44 -13.69 8.59 -5.57
CA GLY A 44 -14.17 9.74 -6.32
C GLY A 44 -13.45 11.05 -6.02
N PHE A 45 -13.94 12.13 -6.62
CA PHE A 45 -13.27 13.44 -6.57
C PHE A 45 -13.37 14.13 -5.19
N PHE A 46 -14.43 13.82 -4.44
CA PHE A 46 -14.74 14.45 -3.15
C PHE A 46 -14.70 13.49 -1.95
N GLY A 47 -14.41 12.20 -2.15
CA GLY A 47 -14.39 11.24 -1.05
C GLY A 47 -13.26 11.48 -0.05
N THR A 48 -13.54 11.19 1.21
CA THR A 48 -12.68 11.37 2.38
C THR A 48 -12.57 10.06 3.15
N TYR A 49 -11.57 9.92 4.03
CA TYR A 49 -11.51 8.72 4.85
C TYR A 49 -12.57 8.77 5.95
N ASP A 50 -13.24 7.62 6.19
CA ASP A 50 -14.05 7.40 7.38
C ASP A 50 -13.13 7.23 8.61
N ARG A 51 -13.09 8.24 9.48
CA ARG A 51 -12.23 8.25 10.66
C ARG A 51 -12.52 7.12 11.64
N ALA A 52 -13.79 6.76 11.82
CA ALA A 52 -14.15 5.66 12.73
C ALA A 52 -13.61 4.32 12.17
N ALA A 53 -13.74 4.12 10.86
CA ALA A 53 -13.18 2.94 10.19
C ALA A 53 -11.64 2.90 10.26
N LEU A 54 -10.96 4.04 10.10
CA LEU A 54 -9.50 4.07 10.25
C LEU A 54 -9.08 3.70 11.68
N GLN A 55 -9.74 4.24 12.71
CA GLN A 55 -9.44 3.95 14.10
C GLN A 55 -9.66 2.47 14.44
N ARG A 56 -10.77 1.89 13.99
CA ARG A 56 -11.01 0.44 14.07
C ARG A 56 -9.93 -0.35 13.31
N GLY A 57 -9.53 0.10 12.13
CA GLY A 57 -8.50 -0.56 11.34
C GLY A 57 -7.12 -0.53 12.01
N PHE A 58 -6.79 0.56 12.72
CA PHE A 58 -5.60 0.63 13.57
C PHE A 58 -5.66 -0.38 14.71
N GLU A 59 -6.83 -0.58 15.34
CA GLU A 59 -7.00 -1.61 16.37
C GLU A 59 -6.78 -3.02 15.82
N VAL A 60 -7.29 -3.32 14.62
CA VAL A 60 -7.00 -4.60 13.93
C VAL A 60 -5.50 -4.75 13.68
N TYR A 61 -4.84 -3.71 13.16
CA TYR A 61 -3.39 -3.74 12.95
C TYR A 61 -2.64 -4.01 14.26
N ARG A 62 -2.96 -3.29 15.34
CA ARG A 62 -2.27 -3.40 16.63
C ARG A 62 -2.49 -4.74 17.33
N GLN A 63 -3.67 -5.32 17.21
CA GLN A 63 -4.02 -6.54 17.94
C GLN A 63 -3.70 -7.82 17.16
N VAL A 64 -3.68 -7.74 15.82
CA VAL A 64 -3.46 -8.90 14.94
C VAL A 64 -2.18 -8.77 14.14
N CYS A 65 -2.06 -7.71 13.32
CA CYS A 65 -1.04 -7.63 12.30
C CYS A 65 0.36 -7.30 12.85
N SER A 66 0.46 -6.50 13.91
CA SER A 66 1.73 -5.96 14.42
C SER A 66 2.62 -7.00 15.07
N ALA A 67 2.14 -8.23 15.28
CA ALA A 67 2.96 -9.35 15.70
C ALA A 67 3.90 -9.85 14.59
N CYS A 68 3.56 -9.63 13.33
CA CYS A 68 4.32 -10.13 12.17
C CYS A 68 4.73 -9.03 11.20
N HIS A 69 3.91 -7.98 11.06
CA HIS A 69 4.11 -6.93 10.08
C HIS A 69 4.57 -5.61 10.69
N SER A 70 5.63 -5.04 10.12
CA SER A 70 6.07 -3.69 10.45
C SER A 70 5.18 -2.62 9.81
N LEU A 71 5.23 -1.42 10.39
CA LEU A 71 4.62 -0.20 9.86
C LEU A 71 5.63 0.97 9.96
N ASN A 72 6.80 0.75 9.38
CA ASN A 72 8.02 1.51 9.63
C ASN A 72 7.93 3.01 9.27
N MET A 73 6.98 3.41 8.42
CA MET A 73 6.83 4.82 8.02
C MET A 73 5.79 5.59 8.84
N ILE A 74 5.17 4.96 9.85
CA ILE A 74 4.15 5.58 10.69
C ILE A 74 4.71 5.79 12.10
N ALA A 75 4.75 7.05 12.51
CA ALA A 75 5.05 7.45 13.89
C ALA A 75 3.77 7.61 14.71
N PHE A 76 3.87 7.47 16.03
CA PHE A 76 2.71 7.59 16.91
C PHE A 76 1.99 8.94 16.75
N ARG A 77 2.73 10.04 16.53
CA ARG A 77 2.17 11.37 16.23
C ARG A 77 1.29 11.41 14.99
N ASN A 78 1.47 10.49 14.04
CA ASN A 78 0.60 10.40 12.87
C ASN A 78 -0.80 9.90 13.24
N LEU A 79 -0.97 9.27 14.40
CA LEU A 79 -2.26 8.82 14.91
C LEU A 79 -3.09 9.96 15.53
N GLY A 80 -2.50 11.14 15.70
CA GLY A 80 -3.14 12.30 16.35
C GLY A 80 -4.28 12.94 15.54
N PRO A 81 -4.80 14.10 16.00
CA PRO A 81 -6.01 14.72 15.46
C PRO A 81 -5.95 15.03 13.96
N ASP A 82 -4.80 15.46 13.46
CA ASP A 82 -4.58 15.81 12.04
C ASP A 82 -4.33 14.59 11.14
N GLY A 83 -4.27 13.39 11.71
CA GLY A 83 -4.02 12.14 11.01
C GLY A 83 -5.15 11.14 11.20
N LEU A 84 -4.94 10.14 12.05
CA LEU A 84 -5.94 9.10 12.36
C LEU A 84 -7.13 9.64 13.16
N GLY A 85 -6.96 10.76 13.87
CA GLY A 85 -8.01 11.43 14.62
C GLY A 85 -8.08 11.07 16.11
N LEU A 86 -7.06 10.40 16.66
CA LEU A 86 -6.98 10.19 18.11
C LEU A 86 -6.58 11.48 18.83
N SER A 87 -6.98 11.63 20.08
CA SER A 87 -6.53 12.72 20.93
C SER A 87 -5.04 12.59 21.26
N ASP A 88 -4.38 13.72 21.57
CA ASP A 88 -2.96 13.72 21.95
C ASP A 88 -2.67 12.83 23.18
N ASP A 89 -3.63 12.72 24.10
CA ASP A 89 -3.47 11.90 25.29
C ASP A 89 -3.63 10.40 24.99
N GLU A 90 -4.53 10.02 24.08
CA GLU A 90 -4.59 8.65 23.55
C GLU A 90 -3.29 8.29 22.81
N VAL A 91 -2.77 9.20 21.98
CA VAL A 91 -1.50 8.97 21.27
C VAL A 91 -0.34 8.77 22.25
N LYS A 92 -0.24 9.59 23.29
CA LYS A 92 0.79 9.43 24.34
C LYS A 92 0.62 8.10 25.08
N ALA A 93 -0.61 7.74 25.44
CA ALA A 93 -0.90 6.49 26.13
C ALA A 93 -0.52 5.27 25.29
N ILE A 94 -0.88 5.29 23.99
CA ILE A 94 -0.50 4.25 23.04
C ILE A 94 1.02 4.19 22.89
N ALA A 95 1.70 5.33 22.67
CA ALA A 95 3.16 5.33 22.52
C ALA A 95 3.86 4.77 23.77
N ALA A 96 3.39 5.15 24.96
CA ALA A 96 3.94 4.71 26.24
C ALA A 96 3.75 3.21 26.51
N SER A 97 2.82 2.53 25.82
CA SER A 97 2.67 1.08 25.95
C SER A 97 3.78 0.28 25.24
N TYR A 98 4.59 0.93 24.40
CA TYR A 98 5.72 0.32 23.71
C TYR A 98 7.03 0.62 24.43
N GLN A 99 7.94 -0.35 24.38
CA GLN A 99 9.32 -0.17 24.81
C GLN A 99 10.19 0.13 23.60
N VAL A 100 10.91 1.23 23.64
CA VAL A 100 11.78 1.71 22.56
C VAL A 100 13.22 1.76 23.06
N THR A 101 14.14 1.22 22.27
CA THR A 101 15.58 1.33 22.52
C THR A 101 16.05 2.75 22.23
N ASP A 102 16.76 3.37 23.18
CA ASP A 102 17.34 4.71 23.08
C ASP A 102 18.76 4.72 23.68
N GLY A 103 19.48 5.83 23.52
CA GLY A 103 20.84 6.03 24.02
C GLY A 103 21.86 6.31 22.92
N PRO A 104 23.17 6.21 23.25
CA PRO A 104 23.71 5.77 24.54
C PRO A 104 23.49 6.77 25.70
N ASN A 105 23.53 6.28 26.94
CA ASN A 105 23.59 7.09 28.16
C ASN A 105 25.03 7.58 28.45
N ASP A 106 25.24 8.25 29.58
CA ASP A 106 26.55 8.79 30.00
C ASP A 106 27.63 7.70 30.21
N GLN A 107 27.23 6.43 30.31
CA GLN A 107 28.12 5.27 30.43
C GLN A 107 28.38 4.58 29.08
N GLY A 108 27.80 5.08 27.98
CA GLY A 108 27.93 4.46 26.65
C GLY A 108 26.96 3.30 26.40
N GLU A 109 25.97 3.09 27.27
CA GLU A 109 25.03 1.95 27.20
C GLU A 109 23.70 2.35 26.57
N MET A 110 23.14 1.47 25.72
CA MET A 110 21.77 1.61 25.22
C MET A 110 20.77 1.18 26.30
N PHE A 111 19.61 1.82 26.36
CA PHE A 111 18.58 1.54 27.35
C PHE A 111 17.19 1.48 26.72
N GLN A 112 16.23 0.87 27.44
CA GLN A 112 14.82 0.86 27.05
C GLN A 112 14.07 1.99 27.75
N ARG A 113 13.16 2.64 27.04
CA ARG A 113 12.21 3.59 27.62
C ARG A 113 10.81 3.41 27.04
N PRO A 114 9.77 3.89 27.74
CA PRO A 114 8.45 4.07 27.13
C PRO A 114 8.55 4.91 25.85
N GLY A 115 7.75 4.54 24.85
CA GLY A 115 7.64 5.29 23.61
C GLY A 115 7.06 6.68 23.84
N LYS A 116 7.42 7.61 22.95
CA LYS A 116 6.88 8.97 22.87
C LYS A 116 6.22 9.20 21.51
N PRO A 117 5.33 10.20 21.36
CA PRO A 117 4.66 10.46 20.09
C PRO A 117 5.57 10.62 18.87
N SER A 118 6.82 11.07 19.04
CA SER A 118 7.76 11.21 17.93
C SER A 118 8.36 9.90 17.43
N ASP A 119 8.28 8.81 18.21
CA ASP A 119 8.84 7.52 17.82
C ASP A 119 7.98 6.86 16.73
N TYR A 120 8.65 6.05 15.91
CA TYR A 120 7.99 5.14 14.97
C TYR A 120 7.42 3.93 15.70
N ILE A 121 6.37 3.33 15.14
CA ILE A 121 5.85 2.06 15.67
C ILE A 121 6.98 1.01 15.56
N PRO A 122 7.40 0.39 16.68
CA PRO A 122 8.50 -0.57 16.66
C PRO A 122 8.19 -1.78 15.76
N PRO A 123 9.14 -2.23 14.94
CA PRO A 123 8.94 -3.43 14.13
C PRO A 123 8.91 -4.69 15.02
N PRO A 124 8.16 -5.74 14.62
CA PRO A 124 8.07 -6.99 15.39
C PRO A 124 9.38 -7.78 15.41
N PHE A 125 10.26 -7.55 14.44
CA PHE A 125 11.53 -8.24 14.30
C PHE A 125 12.67 -7.23 14.16
N PRO A 126 13.87 -7.55 14.70
CA PRO A 126 15.03 -6.66 14.62
C PRO A 126 15.64 -6.57 13.21
N ASN A 127 15.39 -7.56 12.34
CA ASN A 127 15.89 -7.63 10.97
C ASN A 127 15.10 -8.65 10.13
N GLU A 128 15.33 -8.65 8.82
CA GLU A 128 14.67 -9.56 7.88
C GLU A 128 15.00 -11.04 8.15
N GLN A 129 16.22 -11.36 8.60
CA GLN A 129 16.62 -12.74 8.87
C GLN A 129 15.83 -13.33 10.04
N ALA A 130 15.65 -12.55 11.11
CA ALA A 130 14.80 -12.93 12.24
C ALA A 130 13.34 -13.09 11.81
N ALA A 131 12.82 -12.17 10.99
CA ALA A 131 11.46 -12.27 10.44
C ALA A 131 11.27 -13.54 9.61
N ARG A 132 12.21 -13.87 8.71
CA ARG A 132 12.17 -15.10 7.90
C ARG A 132 12.27 -16.35 8.75
N ALA A 133 13.16 -16.37 9.75
CA ALA A 133 13.32 -17.50 10.65
C ALA A 133 12.02 -17.79 11.43
N ALA A 134 11.30 -16.74 11.84
CA ALA A 134 10.03 -16.87 12.54
C ALA A 134 8.84 -17.27 11.64
N ASN A 135 8.97 -17.13 10.32
CA ASN A 135 7.86 -17.29 9.36
C ASN A 135 8.21 -18.27 8.22
N ASN A 136 8.88 -19.39 8.54
CA ASN A 136 9.19 -20.48 7.59
C ASN A 136 9.92 -20.01 6.31
N GLY A 137 10.83 -19.04 6.45
CA GLY A 137 11.60 -18.46 5.34
C GLY A 137 10.90 -17.32 4.60
N ALA A 138 9.58 -17.15 4.77
CA ALA A 138 8.83 -16.03 4.21
C ALA A 138 9.09 -14.75 5.00
N LEU A 139 9.16 -13.61 4.30
CA LEU A 139 9.31 -12.30 4.93
C LEU A 139 7.96 -11.59 4.89
N PRO A 140 7.30 -11.34 6.03
CA PRO A 140 6.14 -10.47 6.09
C PRO A 140 6.51 -9.08 5.56
N PRO A 141 5.83 -8.56 4.51
CA PRO A 141 6.13 -7.23 3.99
C PRO A 141 5.78 -6.14 5.02
N ASP A 142 6.51 -5.04 4.97
CA ASP A 142 6.10 -3.80 5.64
C ASP A 142 4.76 -3.31 5.07
N LEU A 143 3.84 -2.92 5.95
CA LEU A 143 2.49 -2.55 5.55
C LEU A 143 2.32 -1.05 5.29
N SER A 144 3.34 -0.22 5.49
CA SER A 144 3.19 1.25 5.44
C SER A 144 2.65 1.72 4.09
N LEU A 145 3.09 1.09 3.01
CA LEU A 145 2.73 1.44 1.63
C LEU A 145 1.98 0.31 0.90
N ILE A 146 1.51 -0.72 1.60
CA ILE A 146 1.04 -1.96 0.94
C ILE A 146 -0.15 -1.72 0.01
N ALA A 147 -1.05 -0.80 0.37
CA ALA A 147 -2.20 -0.42 -0.47
C ALA A 147 -1.80 0.27 -1.78
N LYS A 148 -0.58 0.81 -1.88
CA LYS A 148 -0.02 1.37 -3.12
C LYS A 148 0.99 0.44 -3.79
N ALA A 149 1.51 -0.53 -3.06
CA ALA A 149 2.49 -1.50 -3.56
C ALA A 149 1.83 -2.73 -4.20
N ARG A 150 0.50 -2.83 -4.20
CA ARG A 150 -0.28 -3.90 -4.83
C ARG A 150 -1.36 -3.31 -5.71
N GLU A 151 -1.56 -3.91 -6.87
CA GLU A 151 -2.68 -3.58 -7.75
C GLU A 151 -4.01 -3.83 -7.03
N GLY A 152 -5.01 -3.01 -7.30
CA GLY A 152 -6.31 -3.04 -6.59
C GLY A 152 -6.31 -2.38 -5.21
N GLY A 153 -5.15 -2.16 -4.57
CA GLY A 153 -5.02 -1.44 -3.31
C GLY A 153 -5.95 -1.95 -2.20
N ALA A 154 -6.90 -1.13 -1.77
CA ALA A 154 -7.86 -1.50 -0.72
C ALA A 154 -8.71 -2.74 -1.09
N ASP A 155 -9.14 -2.86 -2.35
CA ASP A 155 -9.88 -4.01 -2.84
C ASP A 155 -9.05 -5.30 -2.72
N TYR A 156 -7.76 -5.22 -3.08
CA TYR A 156 -6.86 -6.36 -2.95
C TYR A 156 -6.63 -6.76 -1.49
N ILE A 157 -6.41 -5.80 -0.59
CA ILE A 157 -6.20 -6.08 0.83
C ILE A 157 -7.45 -6.74 1.43
N HIS A 158 -8.62 -6.19 1.17
CA HIS A 158 -9.89 -6.75 1.64
C HIS A 158 -10.09 -8.16 1.09
N ALA A 159 -10.01 -8.33 -0.23
CA ALA A 159 -10.18 -9.63 -0.89
C ALA A 159 -9.19 -10.67 -0.36
N LEU A 160 -7.91 -10.32 -0.22
CA LEU A 160 -6.88 -11.21 0.33
C LEU A 160 -7.25 -11.68 1.74
N LEU A 161 -7.68 -10.77 2.61
CA LEU A 161 -8.00 -11.10 4.01
C LEU A 161 -9.28 -11.94 4.15
N THR A 162 -10.25 -11.75 3.26
CA THR A 162 -11.50 -12.55 3.23
C THR A 162 -11.41 -13.79 2.33
N GLY A 163 -10.30 -13.97 1.61
CA GLY A 163 -10.14 -14.95 0.53
C GLY A 163 -9.55 -16.30 0.94
N PHE A 164 -9.37 -16.56 2.23
CA PHE A 164 -8.93 -17.86 2.74
C PHE A 164 -10.12 -18.83 2.71
N VAL A 165 -10.12 -19.71 1.72
CA VAL A 165 -11.16 -20.73 1.49
C VAL A 165 -10.50 -22.09 1.28
N GLU A 166 -11.29 -23.16 1.30
CA GLU A 166 -10.80 -24.50 0.99
C GLU A 166 -10.25 -24.56 -0.45
N PRO A 167 -9.09 -25.20 -0.66
CA PRO A 167 -8.52 -25.34 -2.00
C PRO A 167 -9.43 -26.17 -2.90
N PRO A 168 -9.51 -25.86 -4.20
CA PRO A 168 -10.10 -26.75 -5.20
C PRO A 168 -9.50 -28.16 -5.12
N ALA A 169 -10.30 -29.18 -5.42
CA ALA A 169 -9.90 -30.59 -5.24
C ALA A 169 -8.64 -30.99 -6.04
N ASP A 170 -8.35 -30.27 -7.13
CA ASP A 170 -7.19 -30.46 -8.00
C ASP A 170 -5.97 -29.60 -7.60
N PHE A 171 -6.12 -28.68 -6.65
CA PHE A 171 -5.04 -27.80 -6.19
C PHE A 171 -4.31 -28.41 -4.98
N LYS A 172 -3.00 -28.62 -5.11
CA LYS A 172 -2.16 -29.11 -4.01
C LYS A 172 -1.39 -27.95 -3.39
N VAL A 173 -1.78 -27.58 -2.17
CA VAL A 173 -1.06 -26.57 -1.37
C VAL A 173 0.25 -27.17 -0.86
N LEU A 174 1.35 -26.44 -1.03
CA LEU A 174 2.66 -26.84 -0.50
C LEU A 174 2.66 -26.84 1.03
N GLU A 175 3.52 -27.67 1.62
CA GLU A 175 3.69 -27.72 3.08
C GLU A 175 4.05 -26.34 3.64
N GLY A 176 3.35 -25.92 4.70
CA GLY A 176 3.54 -24.60 5.32
C GLY A 176 2.91 -23.43 4.56
N MET A 177 2.20 -23.67 3.45
CA MET A 177 1.45 -22.66 2.70
C MET A 177 -0.06 -22.83 2.94
N HIS A 178 -0.82 -21.78 2.61
CA HIS A 178 -2.27 -21.72 2.75
C HIS A 178 -2.90 -21.30 1.43
N TYR A 179 -4.05 -21.88 1.10
CA TYR A 179 -4.79 -21.50 -0.09
C TYR A 179 -5.46 -20.13 0.09
N ASN A 180 -5.35 -19.29 -0.93
CA ASN A 180 -6.05 -18.01 -0.96
C ASN A 180 -6.54 -17.72 -2.39
N ALA A 181 -7.82 -17.40 -2.53
CA ALA A 181 -8.43 -17.19 -3.84
C ALA A 181 -7.85 -15.99 -4.62
N TYR A 182 -7.25 -15.01 -3.93
CA TYR A 182 -6.80 -13.74 -4.52
C TYR A 182 -5.29 -13.52 -4.48
N PHE A 183 -4.54 -14.37 -3.79
CA PHE A 183 -3.07 -14.28 -3.82
C PHE A 183 -2.54 -14.82 -5.17
N PRO A 184 -1.58 -14.15 -5.82
CA PRO A 184 -0.98 -14.65 -7.05
C PRO A 184 -0.42 -16.08 -6.90
N GLY A 185 -0.94 -17.01 -7.69
CA GLY A 185 -0.58 -18.44 -7.59
C GLY A 185 -1.35 -19.22 -6.52
N HIS A 186 -2.35 -18.59 -5.88
CA HIS A 186 -3.30 -19.17 -4.92
C HIS A 186 -2.73 -19.82 -3.66
N GLN A 187 -1.45 -19.60 -3.36
CA GLN A 187 -0.81 -20.13 -2.16
C GLN A 187 0.05 -19.06 -1.48
N ILE A 188 -0.16 -18.85 -0.18
CA ILE A 188 0.51 -17.81 0.61
C ILE A 188 1.06 -18.42 1.91
N ALA A 189 2.22 -17.95 2.38
CA ALA A 189 2.82 -18.43 3.63
C ALA A 189 2.12 -17.92 4.90
N MET A 190 1.20 -16.97 4.76
CA MET A 190 0.45 -16.37 5.86
C MET A 190 -0.80 -17.24 6.13
N PRO A 191 -1.03 -17.73 7.35
CA PRO A 191 -2.29 -18.35 7.73
C PRO A 191 -3.43 -17.32 7.72
N PRO A 192 -4.71 -17.73 7.71
CA PRO A 192 -5.83 -16.80 7.84
C PRO A 192 -5.67 -15.95 9.11
N PRO A 193 -5.44 -14.62 8.99
CA PRO A 193 -5.05 -13.81 10.15
C PRO A 193 -6.25 -13.33 10.96
N LEU A 194 -7.46 -13.38 10.39
CA LEU A 194 -8.68 -12.88 11.01
C LEU A 194 -9.65 -14.04 11.32
N SER A 195 -10.32 -13.92 12.47
CA SER A 195 -11.43 -14.78 12.87
C SER A 195 -12.51 -13.92 13.54
N ASP A 196 -13.78 -14.33 13.47
CA ASP A 196 -14.87 -13.54 14.06
C ASP A 196 -14.63 -13.32 15.56
N GLY A 197 -14.70 -12.05 15.99
CA GLY A 197 -14.47 -11.64 17.37
C GLY A 197 -12.99 -11.58 17.79
N ALA A 198 -12.03 -11.63 16.84
CA ALA A 198 -10.60 -11.53 17.15
C ALA A 198 -10.20 -10.20 17.82
N VAL A 199 -11.00 -9.14 17.62
CA VAL A 199 -10.78 -7.80 18.17
C VAL A 199 -12.08 -7.30 18.81
N THR A 200 -11.98 -6.52 19.88
CA THR A 200 -13.12 -5.80 20.46
C THR A 200 -13.02 -4.32 20.10
N TYR A 201 -13.98 -3.80 19.32
CA TYR A 201 -14.04 -2.39 18.98
C TYR A 201 -14.65 -1.55 20.11
N ALA A 202 -14.05 -0.38 20.36
CA ALA A 202 -14.50 0.52 21.41
C ALA A 202 -15.90 1.12 21.15
N ASP A 203 -16.30 1.21 19.88
CA ASP A 203 -17.61 1.74 19.47
C ASP A 203 -18.73 0.68 19.46
N GLY A 204 -18.42 -0.57 19.84
CA GLY A 204 -19.38 -1.68 19.86
C GLY A 204 -19.71 -2.28 18.51
N THR A 205 -19.01 -1.89 17.43
CA THR A 205 -19.17 -2.51 16.11
C THR A 205 -18.87 -4.02 16.18
N PRO A 206 -19.69 -4.90 15.58
CA PRO A 206 -19.38 -6.32 15.52
C PRO A 206 -18.12 -6.60 14.70
N ALA A 207 -17.11 -7.20 15.34
CA ALA A 207 -15.83 -7.56 14.70
C ALA A 207 -15.94 -8.87 13.90
N THR A 208 -16.70 -8.85 12.81
CA THR A 208 -16.71 -9.93 11.82
C THR A 208 -15.44 -9.89 10.96
N VAL A 209 -15.06 -11.00 10.32
CA VAL A 209 -13.94 -11.04 9.37
C VAL A 209 -14.07 -9.97 8.27
N ASP A 210 -15.26 -9.82 7.68
CA ASP A 210 -15.48 -8.80 6.63
C ASP A 210 -15.31 -7.38 7.16
N GLN A 211 -15.84 -7.09 8.35
CA GLN A 211 -15.73 -5.77 8.98
C GLN A 211 -14.28 -5.43 9.31
N MET A 212 -13.54 -6.36 9.94
CA MET A 212 -12.13 -6.16 10.26
C MET A 212 -11.27 -6.00 9.01
N ALA A 213 -11.51 -6.82 7.98
CA ALA A 213 -10.83 -6.69 6.69
C ALA A 213 -11.11 -5.34 6.03
N SER A 214 -12.35 -4.84 6.11
CA SER A 214 -12.73 -3.54 5.57
C SER A 214 -12.05 -2.40 6.33
N ASP A 215 -12.12 -2.41 7.66
CA ASP A 215 -11.52 -1.37 8.49
C ASP A 215 -9.98 -1.32 8.34
N VAL A 216 -9.30 -2.47 8.35
CA VAL A 216 -7.84 -2.52 8.18
C VAL A 216 -7.41 -2.13 6.76
N ALA A 217 -8.19 -2.47 5.71
CA ALA A 217 -7.91 -2.02 4.35
C ALA A 217 -8.00 -0.49 4.23
N GLN A 218 -8.99 0.14 4.88
CA GLN A 218 -9.10 1.60 4.93
C GLN A 218 -7.91 2.20 5.70
N PHE A 219 -7.56 1.65 6.85
CA PHE A 219 -6.38 2.07 7.63
C PHE A 219 -5.09 1.99 6.81
N LEU A 220 -4.82 0.86 6.16
CA LEU A 220 -3.60 0.68 5.34
C LEU A 220 -3.60 1.52 4.06
N THR A 221 -4.77 1.93 3.57
CA THR A 221 -4.87 2.93 2.51
C THR A 221 -4.48 4.31 3.03
N TRP A 222 -4.94 4.68 4.23
CA TRP A 222 -4.53 5.91 4.90
C TRP A 222 -3.03 5.93 5.22
N THR A 223 -2.43 4.84 5.71
CA THR A 223 -0.98 4.80 5.96
C THR A 223 -0.18 5.02 4.68
N ALA A 224 -0.66 4.48 3.55
CA ALA A 224 -0.01 4.63 2.25
C ALA A 224 -0.24 6.01 1.61
N GLU A 225 -1.34 6.69 1.95
CA GLU A 225 -1.69 8.00 1.42
C GLU A 225 -2.37 8.92 2.47
N PRO A 226 -1.64 9.37 3.50
CA PRO A 226 -2.21 10.19 4.59
C PRO A 226 -2.57 11.61 4.14
N LYS A 227 -2.21 11.99 2.91
CA LYS A 227 -2.47 13.30 2.30
C LYS A 227 -3.54 13.26 1.23
N LEU A 228 -4.28 12.16 1.09
CA LEU A 228 -5.32 11.98 0.07
C LEU A 228 -6.35 13.12 0.08
N GLU A 229 -6.85 13.49 1.25
CA GLU A 229 -7.87 14.54 1.40
C GLU A 229 -7.32 15.91 1.02
N ASN A 230 -6.13 16.28 1.53
CA ASN A 230 -5.46 17.52 1.16
C ASN A 230 -5.17 17.58 -0.35
N ARG A 231 -4.77 16.46 -0.95
CA ARG A 231 -4.51 16.34 -2.40
C ARG A 231 -5.79 16.58 -3.19
N LYS A 232 -6.92 15.96 -2.78
CA LYS A 232 -8.21 16.13 -3.45
C LYS A 232 -8.74 17.55 -3.31
N GLN A 233 -8.73 18.10 -2.10
CA GLN A 233 -9.17 19.47 -1.83
C GLN A 233 -8.38 20.49 -2.66
N THR A 234 -7.04 20.36 -2.69
CA THR A 234 -6.19 21.21 -3.54
C THR A 234 -6.47 20.97 -5.02
N GLY A 235 -6.65 19.71 -5.43
CA GLY A 235 -6.95 19.32 -6.81
C GLY A 235 -8.22 19.97 -7.35
N VAL A 236 -9.29 20.04 -6.55
CA VAL A 236 -10.53 20.74 -6.91
C VAL A 236 -10.25 22.21 -7.27
N GLY A 237 -9.52 22.92 -6.41
CA GLY A 237 -9.16 24.32 -6.63
C GLY A 237 -8.30 24.51 -7.88
N VAL A 238 -7.31 23.64 -8.09
CA VAL A 238 -6.43 23.68 -9.27
C VAL A 238 -7.21 23.43 -10.55
N VAL A 239 -8.12 22.45 -10.58
CA VAL A 239 -8.94 22.15 -11.78
C VAL A 239 -9.83 23.34 -12.13
N LEU A 240 -10.51 23.94 -11.14
CA LEU A 240 -11.35 25.12 -11.36
C LEU A 240 -10.52 26.29 -11.92
N PHE A 241 -9.35 26.55 -11.34
CA PHE A 241 -8.43 27.57 -11.84
C PHE A 241 -8.00 27.31 -13.29
N LEU A 242 -7.65 26.07 -13.64
CA LEU A 242 -7.23 25.70 -14.99
C LEU A 242 -8.37 25.84 -16.00
N VAL A 243 -9.61 25.54 -15.62
CA VAL A 243 -10.79 25.75 -16.50
C VAL A 243 -10.96 27.23 -16.82
N VAL A 244 -10.91 28.10 -15.80
CA VAL A 244 -11.02 29.56 -15.99
C VAL A 244 -9.86 30.10 -16.83
N LEU A 245 -8.63 29.72 -16.50
CA LEU A 245 -7.44 30.15 -17.23
C LEU A 245 -7.50 29.69 -18.69
N THR A 246 -7.90 28.45 -18.94
CA THR A 246 -8.08 27.92 -20.31
C THR A 246 -9.13 28.72 -21.08
N GLY A 247 -10.26 29.06 -20.45
CA GLY A 247 -11.28 29.92 -21.06
C GLY A 247 -10.75 31.31 -21.43
N MET A 248 -9.98 31.94 -20.53
CA MET A 248 -9.35 33.24 -20.79
C MET A 248 -8.31 33.19 -21.90
N LEU A 249 -7.45 32.17 -21.90
CA LEU A 249 -6.44 31.96 -22.94
C LEU A 249 -7.09 31.67 -24.29
N TYR A 250 -8.18 30.89 -24.31
CA TYR A 250 -8.94 30.63 -25.52
C TYR A 250 -9.58 31.90 -26.08
N ALA A 251 -10.21 32.72 -25.24
CA ALA A 251 -10.76 34.01 -25.65
C ALA A 251 -9.68 34.95 -26.20
N THR A 252 -8.52 35.01 -25.53
CA THR A 252 -7.35 35.78 -25.97
C THR A 252 -6.85 35.28 -27.33
N LYS A 253 -6.73 33.96 -27.51
CA LYS A 253 -6.36 33.33 -28.78
C LYS A 253 -7.35 33.71 -29.89
N ARG A 254 -8.66 33.61 -29.64
CA ARG A 254 -9.69 34.00 -30.61
C ARG A 254 -9.56 35.46 -31.02
N LYS A 255 -9.30 36.37 -30.07
CA LYS A 255 -9.13 37.80 -30.36
C LYS A 255 -7.88 38.10 -31.20
N VAL A 256 -6.73 37.49 -30.87
CA VAL A 256 -5.46 37.73 -31.58
C VAL A 256 -5.52 37.18 -33.01
N TRP A 257 -6.15 36.01 -33.20
CA TRP A 257 -6.14 35.32 -34.50
C TRP A 257 -7.33 35.66 -35.42
N ALA A 258 -8.24 36.53 -34.99
CA ALA A 258 -9.45 36.90 -35.73
C ALA A 258 -9.19 37.55 -37.11
N ALA A 259 -7.98 38.05 -37.36
CA ALA A 259 -7.61 38.64 -38.65
C ALA A 259 -7.07 37.60 -39.66
N LEU A 260 -6.72 36.40 -39.19
CA LEU A 260 -6.12 35.33 -40.01
C LEU A 260 -7.12 34.20 -40.32
N HIS A 261 -8.17 34.06 -39.50
CA HIS A 261 -9.21 33.04 -39.57
C HIS A 261 -10.54 33.67 -39.16
#